data_AF-A2FQI2-F1
#
_entry.id   AF-A2FQI2-F1
#
_cell.length_a   1.000
_cell.length_b   1.000
_cell.length_c   1.000
_cell.angle_alpha   90.00
_cell.angle_beta   90.00
_cell.angle_gamma   90.00
#
_symmetry.space_group_name_H-M   'P 1'
#
loop_
_entity.id
_entity.type
_entity.pdbx_description
1 polymer ?
#
loop_
_entity_poly.entity_id
_entity_poly.type
_entity_poly.pdbx_seq_one_letter_code
_entity_poly.pdbx_strand_id
1 'polypeptide(L)'
;MEEENWSKCFEIMKNLLEAPCTGPFRLIKEETIPHYTELIKNPQDLYRIYHRLEKREYQSTKRWKEEVNLVWDNAIKFNGENDYGKLAHYAKLYFKKLYDEKFARIEKIAERAAELERKIDSLLSDPPRNFPALRTLFSLKPKSETRQNDLINEIFHNIIRFTDADSQRKMFTLLRMYNPELGDNPIVSEKNPDLRVTVSLDSLPIKTLEALKEFISNNMSQ
;
A
#
# COMPACT_ATOMS: atom_id res chain seq x y z
N MET A 1 6.51 21.29 -6.54
CA MET A 1 5.80 20.50 -5.50
C MET A 1 4.42 20.13 -6.03
N GLU A 2 3.97 18.89 -5.82
CA GLU A 2 2.65 18.39 -6.24
C GLU A 2 1.49 19.04 -5.45
N GLU A 3 0.30 19.14 -6.05
CA GLU A 3 -0.87 19.76 -5.42
C GLU A 3 -1.30 19.10 -4.09
N GLU A 4 -1.23 17.76 -4.03
CA GLU A 4 -1.52 17.02 -2.79
C GLU A 4 -0.60 17.49 -1.64
N ASN A 5 0.67 17.71 -1.97
CA ASN A 5 1.68 18.14 -1.02
C ASN A 5 1.50 19.61 -0.62
N TRP A 6 1.09 20.48 -1.55
CA TRP A 6 0.71 21.86 -1.23
C TRP A 6 -0.40 21.92 -0.20
N SER A 7 -1.50 21.19 -0.45
CA SER A 7 -2.65 21.15 0.45
C SER A 7 -2.26 20.71 1.87
N LYS A 8 -1.44 19.66 2.00
CA LYS A 8 -0.92 19.21 3.29
C LYS A 8 -0.07 20.27 3.98
N CYS A 9 0.82 20.95 3.25
CA CYS A 9 1.65 22.02 3.82
C CYS A 9 0.78 23.18 4.33
N PHE A 10 -0.26 23.59 3.59
CA PHE A 10 -1.18 24.64 4.02
C PHE A 10 -1.92 24.27 5.30
N GLU A 11 -2.43 23.04 5.38
CA GLU A 11 -3.15 22.57 6.56
C GLU A 11 -2.23 22.55 7.80
N ILE A 12 -0.99 22.06 7.65
CA ILE A 12 -0.02 22.09 8.74
C ILE A 12 0.29 23.53 9.15
N MET A 13 0.52 24.43 8.20
CA MET A 13 0.79 25.84 8.54
C MET A 13 -0.39 26.50 9.26
N LYS A 14 -1.62 26.22 8.86
CA LYS A 14 -2.81 26.71 9.55
C LYS A 14 -2.86 26.23 11.00
N ASN A 15 -2.66 24.93 11.22
CA ASN A 15 -2.61 24.36 12.58
C ASN A 15 -1.48 24.98 13.42
N LEU A 16 -0.31 25.22 12.81
CA LEU A 16 0.78 25.92 13.49
C LEU A 16 0.40 27.36 13.84
N LEU A 17 -0.23 28.12 12.95
CA LEU A 17 -0.61 29.51 13.19
C LEU A 17 -1.75 29.66 14.22
N GLU A 18 -2.57 28.63 14.42
CA GLU A 18 -3.64 28.60 15.42
C GLU A 18 -3.14 28.15 16.80
N ALA A 19 -2.13 27.27 16.86
CA ALA A 19 -1.64 26.69 18.11
C ALA A 19 -1.04 27.75 19.07
N PRO A 20 -1.46 27.83 20.35
CA PRO A 20 -0.94 28.83 21.29
C PRO A 20 0.57 28.77 21.49
N CYS A 21 1.16 27.57 21.47
CA CYS A 21 2.60 27.37 21.69
C CYS A 21 3.49 27.97 20.59
N THR A 22 2.94 28.34 19.43
CA THR A 22 3.71 28.96 18.34
C THR A 22 3.65 30.48 18.36
N GLY A 23 2.80 31.08 19.21
CA GLY A 23 2.49 32.52 19.24
C GLY A 23 3.71 33.43 19.08
N PRO A 24 4.74 33.28 19.94
CA PRO A 24 5.95 34.11 19.89
C PRO A 24 6.78 33.99 18.59
N PHE A 25 6.57 32.95 17.79
CA PHE A 25 7.36 32.64 16.60
C PHE A 25 6.61 32.91 15.29
N ARG A 26 5.38 33.45 15.37
CA ARG A 26 4.57 33.74 14.18
C ARG A 26 5.12 34.91 13.37
N LEU A 27 5.57 35.94 14.06
CA LEU A 27 6.20 37.13 13.50
C LEU A 27 7.42 37.49 14.34
N ILE A 28 8.59 37.59 13.74
CA ILE A 28 9.79 38.09 14.42
C ILE A 28 10.18 39.44 13.81
N LYS A 29 10.28 40.46 14.68
CA LYS A 29 10.84 41.77 14.35
C LYS A 29 12.27 41.82 14.86
N GLU A 30 13.19 41.29 14.07
CA GLU A 30 14.59 41.05 14.43
C GLU A 30 15.29 42.31 14.94
N GLU A 31 14.96 43.46 14.35
CA GLU A 31 15.48 44.78 14.70
C GLU A 31 15.13 45.23 16.13
N THR A 32 14.10 44.61 16.72
CA THR A 32 13.66 44.88 18.09
C THR A 32 14.30 43.95 19.12
N ILE A 33 15.05 42.94 18.68
CA ILE A 33 15.65 41.92 19.55
C ILE A 33 17.17 42.17 19.62
N PRO A 34 17.70 42.58 20.79
CA PRO A 34 19.13 42.86 20.95
C PRO A 34 20.00 41.67 20.53
N HIS A 35 21.05 41.95 19.74
CA HIS A 35 22.04 40.97 19.27
C HIS A 35 21.49 39.81 18.42
N TYR A 36 20.22 39.86 18.00
CA TYR A 36 19.61 38.75 17.26
C TYR A 36 20.28 38.50 15.91
N THR A 37 20.49 39.56 15.11
CA THR A 37 21.13 39.48 13.79
C THR A 37 22.63 39.19 13.85
N GLU A 38 23.26 39.45 15.00
CA GLU A 38 24.65 39.06 15.26
C GLU A 38 24.79 37.53 15.39
N LEU A 39 23.82 36.88 16.04
CA LEU A 39 23.85 35.44 16.34
C LEU A 39 23.11 34.57 15.31
N ILE A 40 21.98 35.05 14.80
CA ILE A 40 21.09 34.34 13.88
C ILE A 40 21.26 34.89 12.46
N LYS A 41 21.78 34.05 11.57
CA LYS A 41 22.17 34.44 10.20
C LYS A 41 21.06 34.32 9.17
N ASN A 42 20.12 33.39 9.40
CA ASN A 42 18.97 33.18 8.54
C ASN A 42 17.69 33.27 9.38
N PRO A 43 17.27 34.49 9.78
CA PRO A 43 16.03 34.69 10.51
C PRO A 43 14.82 34.20 9.72
N GLN A 44 13.89 33.55 10.42
CA GLN A 44 12.65 33.05 9.84
C GLN A 44 11.51 33.09 10.85
N ASP A 45 10.29 33.29 10.36
CA ASP A 45 9.05 33.24 11.14
C ASP A 45 7.94 32.53 10.34
N LEU A 46 6.87 32.13 11.02
CA LEU A 46 5.80 31.35 10.38
C LEU A 46 5.02 32.16 9.33
N TYR A 47 4.85 33.47 9.50
CA TYR A 47 4.13 34.28 8.50
C TYR A 47 4.92 34.42 7.19
N ARG A 48 6.25 34.61 7.26
CA ARG A 48 7.12 34.58 6.07
C ARG A 48 6.95 33.27 5.32
N ILE A 49 7.00 32.14 6.03
CA ILE A 49 6.84 30.81 5.42
C ILE A 49 5.46 30.66 4.80
N TYR A 50 4.40 31.03 5.52
CA TYR A 50 3.02 30.92 5.07
C TYR A 50 2.79 31.74 3.79
N HIS A 51 3.27 32.98 3.75
CA HIS A 51 3.16 33.84 2.57
C HIS A 51 3.94 33.32 1.36
N ARG A 52 5.15 32.76 1.55
CA ARG A 52 5.87 32.06 0.46
C ARG A 52 5.11 30.83 -0.03
N LEU A 53 4.38 30.15 0.87
CA LEU A 53 3.53 29.02 0.53
C LEU A 53 2.34 29.48 -0.33
N GLU A 54 1.67 30.58 0.04
CA GLU A 54 0.60 31.23 -0.76
C GLU A 54 1.08 31.62 -2.16
N LYS A 55 2.30 32.13 -2.28
CA LYS A 55 2.92 32.50 -3.56
C LYS A 55 3.48 31.34 -4.37
N ARG A 56 3.32 30.09 -3.88
CA ARG A 56 3.81 28.87 -4.53
C ARG A 56 5.33 28.85 -4.78
N GLU A 57 6.11 29.46 -3.90
CA GLU A 57 7.56 29.64 -4.09
C GLU A 57 8.41 28.39 -3.75
N TYR A 58 7.83 27.38 -3.10
CA TYR A 58 8.54 26.16 -2.72
C TYR A 58 8.56 25.10 -3.83
N GLN A 59 9.78 24.71 -4.21
CA GLN A 59 9.99 23.66 -5.21
C GLN A 59 9.68 22.25 -4.67
N SER A 60 9.92 21.99 -3.38
CA SER A 60 9.73 20.69 -2.72
C SER A 60 9.25 20.82 -1.28
N THR A 61 8.56 19.78 -0.79
CA THR A 61 8.10 19.68 0.62
C THR A 61 9.27 19.69 1.60
N LYS A 62 10.41 19.13 1.18
CA LYS A 62 11.65 19.13 1.96
C LYS A 62 12.11 20.55 2.28
N ARG A 63 12.17 21.44 1.28
CA ARG A 63 12.60 22.83 1.48
C ARG A 63 11.66 23.59 2.42
N TRP A 64 10.35 23.42 2.26
CA TRP A 64 9.38 24.01 3.17
C TRP A 64 9.57 23.49 4.61
N LYS A 65 9.72 22.18 4.80
CA LYS A 65 9.96 21.56 6.11
C LYS A 65 11.24 22.08 6.78
N GLU A 66 12.31 22.27 6.00
CA GLU A 66 13.57 22.84 6.48
C GLU A 66 13.38 24.27 6.97
N GLU A 67 12.67 25.12 6.23
CA GLU A 67 12.39 26.50 6.66
C GLU A 67 11.51 26.55 7.92
N VAL A 68 10.52 25.66 8.06
CA VAL A 68 9.72 25.56 9.30
C VAL A 68 10.60 25.14 10.48
N ASN A 69 11.48 24.15 10.30
CA ASN A 69 12.41 23.75 11.37
C ASN A 69 13.39 24.86 11.76
N LEU A 70 13.81 25.67 10.79
CA LEU A 70 14.72 26.79 11.02
C LEU A 70 14.13 27.82 11.99
N VAL A 71 12.80 28.04 11.98
CA VAL A 71 12.13 28.91 12.97
C VAL A 71 12.44 28.42 14.39
N TRP A 72 12.27 27.12 14.63
CA TRP A 72 12.50 26.51 15.94
C TRP A 72 13.98 26.47 16.30
N ASP A 73 14.84 26.12 15.36
CA ASP A 73 16.27 26.00 15.58
C ASP A 73 16.91 27.36 15.90
N ASN A 74 16.47 28.42 15.22
CA ASN A 74 16.88 29.79 15.54
C ASN A 74 16.41 30.19 16.94
N ALA A 75 15.15 29.90 17.27
CA ALA A 75 14.60 30.23 18.58
C ALA A 75 15.35 29.49 19.69
N ILE A 76 15.63 28.19 19.54
CA ILE A 76 16.41 27.39 20.50
C ILE A 76 17.83 27.93 20.61
N LYS A 77 18.50 28.21 19.49
CA LYS A 77 19.86 28.74 19.47
C LYS A 77 19.99 30.09 20.18
N PHE A 78 19.06 31.00 19.93
CA PHE A 78 19.09 32.34 20.52
C PHE A 78 18.70 32.33 22.00
N ASN A 79 17.70 31.53 22.36
CA ASN A 79 17.09 31.58 23.69
C ASN A 79 17.65 30.54 24.69
N GLY A 80 18.36 29.51 24.22
CA GLY A 80 18.89 28.45 25.07
C GLY A 80 17.80 27.70 25.85
N GLU A 81 18.00 27.48 27.15
CA GLU A 81 17.07 26.75 28.02
C GLU A 81 16.01 27.63 28.71
N ASN A 82 15.89 28.90 28.32
CA ASN A 82 14.85 29.77 28.86
C ASN A 82 13.45 29.32 28.38
N ASP A 83 12.41 30.01 28.85
CA ASP A 83 11.03 29.66 28.54
C ASP A 83 10.70 29.68 27.04
N TYR A 84 11.25 30.63 26.27
CA TYR A 84 11.09 30.68 24.81
C TYR A 84 11.82 29.54 24.11
N GLY A 85 13.00 29.16 24.56
CA GLY A 85 13.73 28.01 24.03
C GLY A 85 13.00 26.69 24.27
N LYS A 86 12.50 26.48 25.49
CA LYS A 86 11.63 25.34 25.83
C LYS A 86 10.36 25.33 25.00
N LEU A 87 9.71 26.49 24.83
CA LEU A 87 8.51 26.61 24.01
C LEU A 87 8.79 26.27 22.53
N ALA A 88 9.95 26.68 21.99
CA ALA A 88 10.37 26.32 20.64
C ALA A 88 10.60 24.81 20.49
N HIS A 89 11.16 24.13 21.50
CA HIS A 89 11.24 22.67 21.52
C HIS A 89 9.85 22.01 21.46
N TYR A 90 8.88 22.50 22.24
CA TYR A 90 7.50 22.01 22.19
C TYR A 90 6.86 22.25 20.82
N ALA A 91 7.02 23.43 20.23
CA ALA A 91 6.52 23.76 18.91
C ALA A 91 7.14 22.85 17.82
N LYS A 92 8.44 22.56 17.92
CA LYS A 92 9.14 21.64 17.00
C LYS A 92 8.57 20.22 17.06
N LEU A 93 8.32 19.69 18.27
CA LEU A 93 7.69 18.38 18.44
C LEU A 93 6.25 18.36 17.91
N TYR A 94 5.49 19.42 18.17
CA TYR A 94 4.14 19.56 17.63
C TYR A 94 4.13 19.59 16.10
N PHE A 95 5.03 20.35 15.48
CA PHE A 95 5.21 20.35 14.03
C PHE A 95 5.57 18.95 13.50
N LYS A 96 6.51 18.27 14.15
CA LYS A 96 6.91 16.90 13.76
C LYS A 96 5.69 15.97 13.75
N LYS A 97 4.86 16.01 14.79
CA LYS A 97 3.63 15.22 14.87
C LYS A 97 2.69 15.50 13.69
N LEU A 98 2.38 16.77 13.43
CA LEU A 98 1.53 17.16 12.30
C LEU A 98 2.10 16.71 10.95
N TYR A 99 3.41 16.86 10.78
CA TYR A 99 4.11 16.44 9.56
C TYR A 99 4.02 14.93 9.37
N ASP A 100 4.35 14.15 10.39
CA ASP A 100 4.31 12.69 10.32
C ASP A 100 2.88 12.21 10.03
N GLU A 101 1.86 12.75 10.71
CA GLU A 101 0.46 12.39 10.45
C GLU A 101 0.04 12.61 8.99
N LYS A 102 0.51 13.68 8.35
CA LYS A 102 0.14 14.04 6.97
C LYS A 102 1.02 13.37 5.90
N PHE A 103 2.25 13.03 6.25
CA PHE A 103 3.26 12.52 5.31
C PHE A 103 3.68 11.05 5.56
N ALA A 104 3.08 10.33 6.52
CA ALA A 104 3.38 8.92 6.85
C ALA A 104 3.01 7.87 5.78
N ARG A 105 3.06 8.19 4.48
CA ARG A 105 2.61 7.29 3.41
C ARG A 105 3.62 6.19 3.06
N ILE A 106 4.92 6.49 3.04
CA ILE A 106 5.90 5.56 2.44
C ILE A 106 6.32 4.44 3.39
N GLU A 107 6.56 4.73 4.67
CA GLU A 107 6.97 3.70 5.65
C GLU A 107 5.86 2.66 5.87
N LYS A 108 4.60 3.08 6.01
CA LYS A 108 3.46 2.16 6.11
C LYS A 108 3.27 1.31 4.85
N ILE A 109 3.49 1.89 3.66
CA ILE A 109 3.39 1.14 2.40
C ILE A 109 4.54 0.14 2.29
N ALA A 110 5.77 0.54 2.63
CA ALA A 110 6.94 -0.33 2.60
C ALA A 110 6.84 -1.47 3.64
N GLU A 111 6.36 -1.19 4.85
CA GLU A 111 6.08 -2.20 5.86
C GLU A 111 5.04 -3.20 5.37
N ARG A 112 3.95 -2.71 4.78
CA ARG A 112 2.88 -3.57 4.25
C ARG A 112 3.34 -4.37 3.04
N ALA A 113 4.15 -3.79 2.17
CA ALA A 113 4.75 -4.49 1.04
C ALA A 113 5.70 -5.59 1.53
N ALA A 114 6.58 -5.29 2.48
CA ALA A 114 7.51 -6.27 3.05
C ALA A 114 6.81 -7.38 3.86
N GLU A 115 5.67 -7.07 4.51
CA GLU A 115 4.81 -8.06 5.16
C GLU A 115 4.16 -9.01 4.13
N LEU A 116 3.63 -8.44 3.04
CA LEU A 116 3.01 -9.20 1.96
C LEU A 116 4.02 -10.07 1.21
N GLU A 117 5.22 -9.56 0.94
CA GLU A 117 6.33 -10.32 0.35
C GLU A 117 6.71 -11.51 1.22
N ARG A 118 6.91 -11.30 2.53
CA ARG A 118 7.18 -12.39 3.48
C ARG A 118 6.05 -13.43 3.51
N LYS A 119 4.80 -12.98 3.40
CA LYS A 119 3.65 -13.89 3.36
C LYS A 119 3.62 -14.71 2.07
N ILE A 120 3.99 -14.10 0.94
CA ILE A 120 4.13 -14.80 -0.34
C ILE A 120 5.26 -15.83 -0.26
N ASP A 121 6.45 -15.43 0.20
CA ASP A 121 7.60 -16.34 0.34
C ASP A 121 7.29 -17.51 1.28
N SER A 122 6.59 -17.25 2.39
CA SER A 122 6.13 -18.29 3.30
C SER A 122 5.19 -19.27 2.60
N LEU A 123 4.19 -18.77 1.87
CA LEU A 123 3.22 -19.60 1.16
C LEU A 123 3.84 -20.37 -0.02
N LEU A 124 4.91 -19.85 -0.61
CA LEU A 124 5.67 -20.53 -1.65
C LEU A 124 6.61 -21.60 -1.10
N SER A 125 7.20 -21.38 0.09
CA SER A 125 8.17 -22.30 0.70
C SER A 125 7.53 -23.48 1.45
N ASP A 126 6.37 -23.28 2.10
CA ASP A 126 5.60 -24.33 2.75
C ASP A 126 4.12 -24.18 2.33
N PRO A 127 3.76 -24.68 1.14
CA PRO A 127 2.38 -24.64 0.69
C PRO A 127 1.50 -25.38 1.70
N PRO A 128 0.35 -24.82 2.11
CA PRO A 128 -0.51 -25.45 3.11
C PRO A 128 -0.75 -26.92 2.79
N ARG A 129 -0.51 -27.82 3.77
CA ARG A 129 -0.68 -29.29 3.64
C ARG A 129 -2.05 -29.71 3.10
N ASN A 130 -3.03 -28.80 3.13
CA ASN A 130 -4.36 -28.98 2.60
C ASN A 130 -4.60 -28.41 1.19
N PHE A 131 -3.57 -28.24 0.35
CA PHE A 131 -3.79 -28.00 -1.08
C PHE A 131 -4.48 -29.23 -1.71
N PRO A 132 -5.73 -29.14 -2.19
CA PRO A 132 -6.34 -30.18 -3.00
C PRO A 132 -5.47 -30.38 -4.22
N ALA A 133 -5.01 -31.61 -4.46
CA ALA A 133 -4.60 -31.99 -5.80
C ALA A 133 -5.71 -31.55 -6.76
N LEU A 134 -5.39 -31.00 -7.93
CA LEU A 134 -6.42 -30.55 -8.88
C LEU A 134 -7.47 -31.63 -9.14
N ARG A 135 -7.06 -32.90 -9.11
CA ARG A 135 -7.92 -34.08 -9.18
C ARG A 135 -9.08 -34.10 -8.17
N THR A 136 -8.88 -33.57 -6.96
CA THR A 136 -9.90 -33.43 -5.91
C THR A 136 -10.76 -32.17 -6.07
N LEU A 137 -10.24 -31.13 -6.73
CA LEU A 137 -11.00 -29.90 -7.06
C LEU A 137 -12.00 -30.13 -8.20
N PHE A 138 -11.87 -31.19 -8.99
CA PHE A 138 -12.86 -31.55 -10.01
C PHE A 138 -13.54 -32.87 -9.63
N SER A 139 -14.77 -32.84 -9.12
CA SER A 139 -15.57 -34.06 -9.00
C SER A 139 -16.60 -34.12 -10.12
N LEU A 140 -16.50 -35.13 -10.98
CA LEU A 140 -17.53 -35.42 -11.98
C LEU A 140 -17.92 -36.89 -11.90
N LYS A 141 -19.22 -37.13 -11.78
CA LYS A 141 -19.83 -38.39 -12.18
C LYS A 141 -20.25 -38.22 -13.65
N PRO A 142 -19.80 -39.09 -14.58
CA PRO A 142 -20.19 -38.94 -15.98
C PRO A 142 -21.69 -39.19 -16.12
N LYS A 143 -22.43 -38.23 -16.70
CA LYS A 143 -23.81 -38.44 -17.18
C LYS A 143 -24.05 -37.82 -18.56
N SER A 144 -24.47 -38.71 -19.46
CA SER A 144 -25.20 -38.54 -20.74
C SER A 144 -24.65 -37.58 -21.83
N GLU A 145 -24.19 -38.24 -22.90
CA GLU A 145 -23.81 -37.85 -24.28
C GLU A 145 -24.34 -36.51 -24.86
N THR A 146 -23.41 -35.57 -25.10
CA THR A 146 -23.47 -34.46 -26.07
C THR A 146 -22.04 -34.01 -26.41
N ARG A 147 -21.83 -33.29 -27.54
CA ARG A 147 -20.51 -32.81 -28.04
C ARG A 147 -19.66 -32.03 -27.02
N GLN A 148 -20.32 -31.34 -26.07
CA GLN A 148 -19.64 -30.63 -24.98
C GLN A 148 -18.96 -31.60 -24.01
N ASN A 149 -19.47 -32.83 -23.89
CA ASN A 149 -18.89 -33.88 -23.06
C ASN A 149 -17.56 -34.39 -23.61
N ASP A 150 -17.36 -34.41 -24.94
CA ASP A 150 -16.08 -34.84 -25.52
C ASP A 150 -14.94 -33.91 -25.11
N LEU A 151 -15.20 -32.59 -25.17
CA LEU A 151 -14.26 -31.57 -24.72
C LEU A 151 -14.02 -31.66 -23.20
N ILE A 152 -15.07 -31.82 -22.41
CA ILE A 152 -14.98 -31.95 -20.96
C ILE A 152 -14.20 -33.21 -20.56
N ASN A 153 -14.46 -34.34 -21.23
CA ASN A 153 -13.76 -35.60 -21.00
C ASN A 153 -12.29 -35.50 -21.41
N GLU A 154 -11.99 -34.86 -22.54
CA GLU A 154 -10.62 -34.60 -23.01
C GLU A 154 -9.84 -33.75 -22.00
N ILE A 155 -10.43 -32.64 -21.55
CA ILE A 155 -9.85 -31.77 -20.51
C ILE A 155 -9.62 -32.56 -19.22
N PHE A 156 -10.62 -33.31 -18.76
CA PHE A 156 -10.55 -34.10 -17.53
C PHE A 156 -9.42 -35.15 -17.56
N HIS A 157 -9.35 -35.94 -18.63
CA HIS A 157 -8.32 -36.96 -18.76
C HIS A 157 -6.91 -36.40 -18.77
N ASN A 158 -6.74 -35.19 -19.32
CA ASN A 158 -5.46 -34.51 -19.35
C ASN A 158 -5.12 -33.82 -18.03
N ILE A 159 -6.08 -33.18 -17.34
CA ILE A 159 -5.87 -32.61 -15.99
C ILE A 159 -5.35 -33.65 -15.01
N ILE A 160 -5.82 -34.90 -15.11
CA ILE A 160 -5.34 -36.02 -14.29
C ILE A 160 -3.83 -36.30 -14.50
N ARG A 161 -3.30 -36.04 -15.69
CA ARG A 161 -1.90 -36.31 -16.05
C ARG A 161 -0.94 -35.22 -15.59
N PHE A 162 -1.43 -33.98 -15.41
CA PHE A 162 -0.64 -32.87 -14.87
C PHE A 162 -0.53 -32.96 -13.34
N THR A 163 0.56 -33.56 -12.89
CA THR A 163 0.86 -33.76 -11.45
C THR A 163 1.87 -32.75 -10.89
N ASP A 164 2.52 -31.96 -11.75
CA ASP A 164 3.49 -30.95 -11.35
C ASP A 164 2.82 -29.68 -10.83
N ALA A 165 3.42 -29.09 -9.79
CA ALA A 165 2.86 -27.94 -9.10
C ALA A 165 2.73 -26.70 -9.99
N ASP A 166 3.64 -26.50 -10.94
CA ASP A 166 3.66 -25.32 -11.81
C ASP A 166 2.52 -25.34 -12.83
N SER A 167 2.28 -26.48 -13.49
CA SER A 167 1.16 -26.64 -14.42
C SER A 167 -0.17 -26.57 -13.69
N GLN A 168 -0.25 -27.18 -12.50
CA GLN A 168 -1.46 -27.08 -11.67
C GLN A 168 -1.76 -25.64 -11.26
N ARG A 169 -0.72 -24.86 -10.91
CA ARG A 169 -0.85 -23.44 -10.58
C ARG A 169 -1.33 -22.61 -11.76
N LYS A 170 -0.76 -22.81 -12.95
CA LYS A 170 -1.17 -22.10 -14.18
C LYS A 170 -2.63 -22.40 -14.56
N MET A 171 -3.05 -23.66 -14.48
CA MET A 171 -4.45 -24.05 -14.69
C MET A 171 -5.40 -23.37 -13.70
N PHE A 172 -4.99 -23.28 -12.43
CA PHE A 172 -5.77 -22.62 -11.40
C PHE A 172 -5.87 -21.10 -11.63
N THR A 173 -4.78 -20.46 -12.06
CA THR A 173 -4.79 -19.04 -12.46
C THR A 173 -5.75 -18.79 -13.63
N LEU A 174 -5.74 -19.66 -14.64
CA LEU A 174 -6.68 -19.57 -15.77
C LEU A 174 -8.14 -19.69 -15.31
N LEU A 175 -8.45 -20.68 -14.47
CA LEU A 175 -9.79 -20.82 -13.90
C LEU A 175 -10.27 -19.54 -13.21
N ARG A 176 -9.44 -18.94 -12.35
CA ARG A 176 -9.79 -17.68 -11.67
C ARG A 176 -9.97 -16.51 -12.63
N MET A 177 -9.10 -16.42 -13.63
CA MET A 177 -9.13 -15.32 -14.61
C MET A 177 -10.44 -15.29 -15.39
N TYR A 178 -10.98 -16.47 -15.73
CA TYR A 178 -12.25 -16.58 -16.48
C TYR A 178 -13.49 -16.75 -15.60
N ASN A 179 -13.34 -16.92 -14.28
CA ASN A 179 -14.42 -17.14 -13.32
C ASN A 179 -14.12 -16.37 -12.02
N PRO A 180 -14.11 -15.03 -12.05
CA PRO A 180 -13.72 -14.19 -10.91
C PRO A 180 -14.64 -14.37 -9.68
N GLU A 181 -15.86 -14.86 -9.88
CA GLU A 181 -16.81 -15.23 -8.83
C GLU A 181 -16.33 -16.38 -7.93
N LEU A 182 -15.32 -17.15 -8.36
CA LEU A 182 -14.72 -18.22 -7.56
C LEU A 182 -13.88 -17.68 -6.37
N GLY A 183 -13.52 -16.39 -6.35
CA GLY A 183 -12.85 -15.74 -5.22
C GLY A 183 -11.44 -16.26 -4.86
N ASP A 184 -10.88 -15.73 -3.77
CA ASP A 184 -9.46 -15.96 -3.38
C ASP A 184 -9.22 -17.18 -2.48
N ASN A 185 -10.25 -17.74 -1.85
CA ASN A 185 -10.12 -18.86 -0.93
C ASN A 185 -10.24 -20.22 -1.64
N PRO A 186 -9.67 -21.31 -1.09
CA PRO A 186 -10.21 -22.63 -1.38
C PRO A 186 -11.66 -22.59 -0.90
N ILE A 187 -12.59 -22.48 -1.83
CA ILE A 187 -14.02 -22.35 -1.52
C ILE A 187 -14.36 -23.48 -0.53
N VAL A 188 -14.96 -23.15 0.60
CA VAL A 188 -15.37 -24.11 1.63
C VAL A 188 -16.86 -24.29 1.47
N SER A 189 -17.32 -25.52 1.25
CA SER A 189 -18.75 -25.82 1.32
C SER A 189 -19.22 -25.63 2.76
N GLU A 190 -20.12 -24.68 3.02
CA GLU A 190 -20.72 -24.46 4.36
C GLU A 190 -21.35 -25.73 4.96
N LYS A 191 -21.66 -26.73 4.13
CA LYS A 191 -22.34 -27.96 4.54
C LYS A 191 -21.39 -29.10 4.92
N ASN A 192 -20.09 -29.04 4.59
CA ASN A 192 -19.18 -30.13 4.92
C ASN A 192 -17.70 -29.68 4.95
N PRO A 193 -17.12 -29.44 6.15
CA PRO A 193 -15.77 -28.87 6.32
C PRO A 193 -14.62 -29.69 5.72
N ASP A 194 -14.83 -31.00 5.53
CA ASP A 194 -13.82 -31.91 4.97
C ASP A 194 -13.90 -32.05 3.44
N LEU A 195 -14.95 -31.51 2.81
CA LEU A 195 -15.12 -31.57 1.36
C LEU A 195 -14.50 -30.32 0.71
N ARG A 196 -13.21 -30.45 0.33
CA ARG A 196 -12.52 -29.51 -0.57
C ARG A 196 -13.41 -29.26 -1.79
N VAL A 197 -13.74 -28.00 -2.08
CA VAL A 197 -14.76 -27.68 -3.10
C VAL A 197 -14.43 -28.28 -4.44
N THR A 198 -15.46 -28.87 -5.03
CA THR A 198 -15.42 -29.51 -6.32
C THR A 198 -16.06 -28.59 -7.36
N VAL A 199 -15.27 -28.03 -8.27
CA VAL A 199 -15.74 -27.33 -9.46
C VAL A 199 -16.20 -28.37 -10.48
N SER A 200 -17.47 -28.31 -10.86
CA SER A 200 -17.98 -29.14 -11.96
C SER A 200 -17.56 -28.52 -13.29
N LEU A 201 -16.82 -29.26 -14.14
CA LEU A 201 -16.47 -28.78 -15.48
C LEU A 201 -17.73 -28.52 -16.33
N ASP A 202 -18.83 -29.23 -16.07
CA ASP A 202 -20.11 -29.05 -16.76
C ASP A 202 -20.73 -27.67 -16.50
N SER A 203 -20.37 -27.05 -15.37
CA SER A 203 -20.88 -25.75 -14.95
C SER A 203 -20.03 -24.58 -15.41
N LEU A 204 -18.86 -24.85 -16.01
CA LEU A 204 -17.93 -23.82 -16.43
C LEU A 204 -18.37 -23.17 -17.76
N PRO A 205 -18.18 -21.85 -17.92
CA PRO A 205 -18.35 -21.18 -19.20
C PRO A 205 -17.47 -21.81 -20.29
N ILE A 206 -17.98 -21.89 -21.52
CA ILE A 206 -17.26 -22.46 -22.67
C ILE A 206 -15.88 -21.80 -22.88
N LYS A 207 -15.78 -20.48 -22.68
CA LYS A 207 -14.50 -19.74 -22.78
C LYS A 207 -13.45 -20.25 -21.78
N THR A 208 -13.88 -20.63 -20.58
CA THR A 208 -13.01 -21.24 -19.56
C THR A 208 -12.53 -22.61 -20.02
N LEU A 209 -13.43 -23.43 -20.56
CA LEU A 209 -13.10 -24.76 -21.06
C LEU A 209 -12.14 -24.70 -22.26
N GLU A 210 -12.34 -23.75 -23.17
CA GLU A 210 -11.45 -23.51 -24.32
C GLU A 210 -10.05 -23.07 -23.87
N ALA A 211 -9.94 -22.14 -22.92
CA ALA A 211 -8.65 -21.71 -22.38
C ALA A 211 -7.91 -22.85 -21.66
N LEU A 212 -8.63 -23.70 -20.93
CA LEU A 212 -8.06 -24.91 -20.32
C LEU A 212 -7.58 -25.90 -21.39
N LYS A 213 -8.36 -26.10 -22.46
CA LYS A 213 -7.99 -26.97 -23.58
C LYS A 213 -6.72 -26.47 -24.29
N GLU A 214 -6.64 -25.17 -24.55
CA GLU A 214 -5.49 -24.56 -25.20
C GLU A 214 -4.24 -24.71 -24.33
N PHE A 215 -4.35 -24.44 -23.04
CA PHE A 215 -3.26 -24.65 -22.09
C PHE A 215 -2.80 -26.12 -22.08
N ILE A 216 -3.73 -27.07 -22.01
CA ILE A 216 -3.42 -28.49 -22.03
C ILE A 216 -2.71 -28.88 -23.34
N SER A 217 -3.24 -28.47 -24.49
CA SER A 217 -2.67 -28.79 -25.81
C SER A 217 -1.23 -28.27 -25.97
N ASN A 218 -0.98 -27.05 -25.48
CA ASN A 218 0.33 -26.41 -25.57
C ASN A 218 1.39 -27.06 -24.65
N ASN A 219 0.98 -27.66 -23.53
CA ASN A 219 1.88 -28.30 -22.57
C ASN A 219 1.96 -29.82 -22.72
N MET A 220 1.15 -30.44 -23.60
CA MET A 220 1.24 -31.87 -23.97
C MET A 220 2.17 -32.11 -25.18
N SER A 221 2.57 -31.05 -25.90
CA SER A 221 3.39 -31.12 -27.11
C SER A 221 4.90 -30.93 -26.86
N GLN A 222 5.30 -30.82 -25.58
CA GLN A 222 6.68 -30.73 -25.10
C GLN A 222 7.01 -31.98 -24.29
#